data_AF-A0A6B0YU10-F1
#
_entry.id   AF-A0A6B0YU10-F1
#
_cell.length_a   1.000
_cell.length_b   1.000
_cell.length_c   1.000
_cell.angle_alpha   90.00
_cell.angle_beta   90.00
_cell.angle_gamma   90.00
#
_symmetry.space_group_name_H-M   'P 1'
#
loop_
_entity.id
_entity.type
_entity.pdbx_description
1 polymer ?
#
loop_
_entity_poly.entity_id
_entity_poly.type
_entity_poly.pdbx_seq_one_letter_code
_entity_poly.pdbx_strand_id
1 'polypeptide(L)'
;MKRLLAAVALLALLLPAALLAQDGGLTLERLASQIERLFANQGELAARVADLETRVPPPLPSPHTAQTDGNSPPPGAPPPQTQPTPTRQAAPTGAPPADLGLEPADEPTPHVTPGAGFAPTPVLPQPLDDPPTLLEVTADRANVYAGPGSHHDVIETVTKGDTFPGPLALVNGWYYFCCLANELSGWIARPLVTLLNTDQVPAWQAARSAAVELELDTLLRYNDDYLGKKVYFSGVQVLQAMDSALLIVIPADGWVESAWLLYENSTPRVLARDRIEFVAQVEGLHRLDTTFGVAVTMPLLRVVALRLVE
;
A
#
# COMPACT_ATOMS: atom_id res chain seq x y z
N MET A 1 -17.58 1.84 -24.87
CA MET A 1 -16.61 1.48 -23.82
C MET A 1 -16.77 0.05 -23.30
N LYS A 2 -17.91 -0.35 -22.71
CA LYS A 2 -18.11 -1.72 -22.15
C LYS A 2 -17.80 -2.88 -23.14
N ARG A 3 -18.17 -2.73 -24.42
CA ARG A 3 -17.87 -3.73 -25.47
C ARG A 3 -16.38 -3.84 -25.84
N LEU A 4 -15.61 -2.77 -25.66
CA LEU A 4 -14.17 -2.76 -25.92
C LEU A 4 -13.42 -3.47 -24.78
N LEU A 5 -13.80 -3.22 -23.51
CA LEU A 5 -13.27 -3.96 -22.37
C LEU A 5 -13.57 -5.46 -22.46
N ALA A 6 -14.78 -5.83 -22.87
CA ALA A 6 -15.15 -7.22 -23.08
C ALA A 6 -14.31 -7.88 -24.19
N ALA A 7 -14.04 -7.17 -25.28
CA ALA A 7 -13.19 -7.66 -26.37
C ALA A 7 -11.72 -7.83 -25.95
N VAL A 8 -11.17 -6.89 -25.17
CA VAL A 8 -9.79 -6.97 -24.65
C VAL A 8 -9.64 -8.12 -23.64
N ALA A 9 -10.61 -8.31 -22.75
CA ALA A 9 -10.63 -9.46 -21.83
C ALA A 9 -10.77 -10.80 -22.58
N LEU A 10 -11.57 -10.84 -23.65
CA LEU A 10 -11.71 -12.03 -24.49
C LEU A 10 -10.41 -12.36 -25.22
N LEU A 11 -9.70 -11.32 -25.69
CA LEU A 11 -8.44 -11.49 -26.39
C LEU A 11 -7.33 -11.97 -25.45
N ALA A 12 -7.30 -11.43 -24.23
CA ALA A 12 -6.36 -11.85 -23.19
C ALA A 12 -6.53 -13.33 -22.79
N LEU A 13 -7.76 -13.87 -22.86
CA LEU A 13 -8.05 -15.28 -22.60
C LEU A 13 -7.61 -16.22 -23.74
N LEU A 14 -7.45 -15.72 -24.97
CA LEU A 14 -7.15 -16.53 -26.15
C LEU A 14 -5.65 -16.60 -26.50
N LEU A 15 -4.85 -15.62 -26.10
CA LEU A 15 -3.40 -15.57 -26.38
C LEU A 15 -2.56 -16.71 -25.76
N PRO A 16 -2.78 -17.13 -24.50
CA PRO A 16 -2.02 -18.20 -23.84
C PRO A 16 -2.04 -19.53 -24.60
N ALA A 17 -3.20 -19.83 -25.18
CA ALA A 17 -3.47 -21.09 -25.86
C ALA A 17 -2.68 -21.16 -27.18
N ALA A 18 -2.54 -20.04 -27.88
CA ALA A 18 -1.76 -19.94 -29.11
C ALA A 18 -0.24 -20.01 -28.86
N LEU A 19 0.24 -19.49 -27.72
CA LEU A 19 1.66 -19.49 -27.36
C LEU A 19 2.14 -20.89 -26.93
N LEU A 20 1.32 -21.65 -26.19
CA LEU A 20 1.61 -23.04 -25.79
C LEU A 20 1.52 -24.08 -26.92
N ALA A 21 0.91 -23.72 -28.06
CA ALA A 21 0.82 -24.60 -29.23
C ALA A 21 2.14 -24.68 -30.02
N GLN A 22 3.09 -23.76 -29.80
CA GLN A 22 4.38 -23.80 -30.50
C GLN A 22 5.35 -24.87 -29.94
N ASP A 23 5.13 -25.37 -28.71
CA ASP A 23 5.98 -26.38 -28.06
C ASP A 23 5.40 -27.81 -28.07
N GLY A 24 4.43 -28.11 -28.94
CA GLY A 24 4.09 -29.48 -29.34
C GLY A 24 3.26 -30.33 -28.37
N GLY A 25 2.71 -29.76 -27.29
CA GLY A 25 1.91 -30.52 -26.30
C GLY A 25 0.38 -30.41 -26.42
N LEU A 26 -0.14 -29.40 -27.11
CA LEU A 26 -1.59 -29.15 -27.24
C LEU A 26 -2.03 -29.37 -28.69
N THR A 27 -2.83 -30.41 -28.92
CA THR A 27 -3.44 -30.61 -30.24
C THR A 27 -4.42 -29.48 -30.55
N LEU A 28 -4.43 -29.02 -31.80
CA LEU A 28 -5.38 -28.03 -32.33
C LEU A 28 -6.84 -28.34 -31.93
N GLU A 29 -7.17 -29.63 -31.82
CA GLU A 29 -8.49 -30.13 -31.41
C GLU A 29 -8.83 -29.82 -29.94
N ARG A 30 -7.85 -29.90 -29.02
CA ARG A 30 -8.06 -29.50 -27.61
C ARG A 30 -8.21 -28.00 -27.47
N LEU A 31 -7.45 -27.23 -28.25
CA LEU A 31 -7.55 -25.78 -28.31
C LEU A 31 -8.93 -25.35 -28.78
N ALA A 32 -9.40 -25.93 -29.89
CA ALA A 32 -10.72 -25.68 -30.46
C ALA A 32 -11.84 -26.02 -29.45
N SER A 33 -11.74 -27.16 -28.76
CA SER A 33 -12.72 -27.55 -27.73
C SER A 33 -12.75 -26.60 -26.53
N GLN A 34 -11.61 -26.05 -26.10
CA GLN A 34 -11.58 -25.06 -25.02
C GLN A 34 -12.17 -23.72 -25.46
N ILE A 35 -11.87 -23.29 -26.69
CA ILE A 35 -12.41 -22.07 -27.28
C ILE A 35 -13.93 -22.18 -27.43
N GLU A 36 -14.44 -23.30 -27.94
CA GLU A 36 -15.89 -23.54 -28.06
C GLU A 36 -16.60 -23.53 -26.71
N ARG A 37 -16.00 -24.09 -25.64
CA ARG A 37 -16.56 -24.03 -24.28
C ARG A 37 -16.59 -22.60 -23.73
N LEU A 38 -15.56 -21.80 -23.99
CA LEU A 38 -15.53 -20.39 -23.60
C LEU A 38 -16.61 -19.59 -24.33
N PHE A 39 -16.82 -19.83 -25.63
CA PHE A 39 -17.88 -19.18 -26.41
C PHE A 39 -19.29 -19.67 -26.03
N ALA A 40 -19.48 -20.95 -25.72
CA ALA A 40 -20.77 -21.48 -25.27
C ALA A 40 -21.23 -20.81 -23.95
N ASN A 41 -20.28 -20.51 -23.06
CA ASN A 41 -20.56 -19.84 -21.79
C ASN A 41 -20.77 -18.31 -21.93
N GLN A 42 -20.42 -17.69 -23.06
CA GLN A 42 -20.66 -16.26 -23.32
C GLN A 42 -22.16 -15.95 -23.36
N GLY A 43 -22.98 -16.85 -23.92
CA GLY A 43 -24.43 -16.68 -23.97
C GLY A 43 -25.06 -16.65 -22.59
N GLU A 44 -24.58 -17.50 -21.68
CA GLU A 44 -25.03 -17.54 -20.28
C GLU A 44 -24.57 -16.31 -19.51
N LEU A 45 -23.33 -15.85 -19.73
CA LEU A 45 -22.81 -14.64 -19.09
C LEU A 45 -23.57 -13.38 -19.56
N ALA A 46 -23.86 -13.28 -20.86
CA ALA A 46 -24.64 -12.19 -21.43
C ALA A 46 -26.09 -12.19 -20.91
N ALA A 47 -26.71 -13.38 -20.78
CA ALA A 47 -28.05 -13.52 -20.20
C ALA A 47 -28.08 -13.13 -18.72
N ARG A 48 -27.06 -13.50 -17.94
CA ARG A 48 -26.93 -13.12 -16.53
C ARG A 48 -26.71 -11.62 -16.33
N VAL A 49 -25.93 -10.98 -17.19
CA VAL A 49 -25.75 -9.52 -17.17
C VAL A 49 -27.05 -8.82 -17.55
N ALA A 50 -27.78 -9.31 -18.56
CA ALA A 50 -29.08 -8.76 -18.93
C ALA A 50 -30.13 -8.92 -17.81
N ASP A 51 -30.16 -10.05 -17.10
CA ASP A 51 -31.03 -10.26 -15.91
C ASP A 51 -30.65 -9.35 -14.73
N LEU A 52 -29.36 -9.02 -14.57
CA LEU A 52 -28.92 -8.06 -13.56
C LEU A 52 -29.32 -6.63 -13.93
N GLU A 53 -29.26 -6.26 -15.20
CA GLU A 53 -29.67 -4.92 -15.68
C GLU A 53 -31.18 -4.68 -15.54
N THR A 54 -32.03 -5.71 -15.67
CA THR A 54 -33.48 -5.58 -15.46
C THR A 54 -33.88 -5.50 -13.98
N ARG A 55 -33.00 -5.90 -13.07
CA ARG A 55 -33.21 -5.83 -11.62
C ARG A 55 -32.79 -4.51 -10.98
N VAL A 56 -32.07 -3.65 -11.71
CA VAL A 56 -31.73 -2.32 -11.21
C VAL A 56 -32.99 -1.46 -11.26
N PRO A 57 -33.55 -1.02 -10.12
CA PRO A 57 -34.71 -0.15 -10.14
C PRO A 57 -34.36 1.16 -10.87
N PRO A 58 -35.31 1.73 -11.64
CA PRO A 58 -35.08 2.99 -12.32
C PRO A 58 -34.64 4.07 -11.31
N PRO A 59 -33.73 4.98 -11.71
CA PRO A 59 -33.29 6.05 -10.84
C PRO A 59 -34.50 6.85 -10.38
N LEU A 60 -34.55 7.14 -9.07
CA LEU A 60 -35.57 8.01 -8.50
C LEU A 60 -35.60 9.33 -9.26
N PRO A 61 -36.80 9.88 -9.56
CA PRO A 61 -36.90 11.14 -10.26
C PRO A 61 -36.19 12.23 -9.46
N SER A 62 -35.24 12.90 -10.10
CA SER A 62 -34.53 14.04 -9.52
C SER A 62 -35.54 15.12 -9.09
N PRO A 63 -35.39 15.73 -7.92
CA PRO A 63 -36.25 16.84 -7.52
C PRO A 63 -36.10 17.98 -8.53
N HIS A 64 -37.23 18.38 -9.12
CA HIS A 64 -37.31 19.46 -10.12
C HIS A 64 -36.71 20.76 -9.58
N THR A 65 -35.61 21.21 -10.18
CA THR A 65 -35.12 22.58 -10.03
C THR A 65 -36.06 23.50 -10.80
N ALA A 66 -36.78 24.35 -10.08
CA ALA A 66 -37.63 25.37 -10.67
C ALA A 66 -36.78 26.34 -11.52
N GLN A 67 -37.16 26.48 -12.78
CA GLN A 67 -36.57 27.34 -13.77
C GLN A 67 -37.15 28.75 -13.61
N THR A 68 -36.36 29.69 -13.09
CA THR A 68 -36.68 31.13 -13.09
C THR A 68 -35.96 31.81 -14.24
N ASP A 69 -36.73 32.22 -15.25
CA ASP A 69 -36.32 33.20 -16.26
C ASP A 69 -36.14 34.58 -15.62
N GLY A 70 -35.04 35.27 -15.93
CA GLY A 70 -34.81 36.61 -15.41
C GLY A 70 -33.47 37.22 -15.80
N ASN A 71 -33.42 37.81 -17.00
CA ASN A 71 -32.37 38.71 -17.45
C ASN A 71 -32.30 39.94 -16.51
N SER A 72 -31.19 40.15 -15.81
CA SER A 72 -30.81 41.43 -15.20
C SER A 72 -29.28 41.54 -15.08
N PRO A 73 -28.68 42.72 -15.36
CA PRO A 73 -27.24 42.92 -15.29
C PRO A 73 -26.75 43.01 -13.83
N PRO A 74 -25.48 42.66 -13.54
CA PRO A 74 -24.98 42.60 -12.17
C PRO A 74 -24.64 44.00 -11.62
N PRO A 75 -25.11 44.35 -10.40
CA PRO A 75 -24.54 45.45 -9.64
C PRO A 75 -23.51 44.93 -8.61
N GLY A 76 -22.37 45.61 -8.53
CA GLY A 76 -21.56 45.73 -7.31
C GLY A 76 -20.79 44.48 -6.87
N ALA A 77 -19.50 44.45 -7.19
CA ALA A 77 -18.54 43.61 -6.49
C ALA A 77 -18.50 43.99 -4.99
N PRO A 78 -18.64 43.04 -4.05
CA PRO A 78 -18.39 43.31 -2.64
C PRO A 78 -16.86 43.44 -2.39
N PRO A 79 -16.44 44.30 -1.45
CA PRO A 79 -15.03 44.46 -1.11
C PRO A 79 -14.47 43.20 -0.42
N PRO A 80 -13.14 43.00 -0.48
CA PRO A 80 -12.48 41.81 0.07
C PRO A 80 -12.69 41.69 1.58
N GLN A 81 -13.16 40.52 2.01
CA GLN A 81 -13.20 40.17 3.43
C GLN A 81 -11.76 39.94 3.91
N THR A 82 -11.32 40.79 4.84
CA THR A 82 -10.09 40.61 5.59
C THR A 82 -10.23 39.41 6.53
N GLN A 83 -9.36 38.42 6.36
CA GLN A 83 -9.18 37.34 7.33
C GLN A 83 -8.70 37.92 8.67
N PRO A 84 -9.27 37.52 9.82
CA PRO A 84 -8.74 37.90 11.11
C PRO A 84 -7.44 37.13 11.42
N THR A 85 -6.42 37.89 11.77
CA THR A 85 -5.14 37.46 12.36
C THR A 85 -5.36 36.59 13.60
N PRO A 86 -4.63 35.47 13.76
CA PRO A 86 -4.69 34.70 15.00
C PRO A 86 -4.08 35.51 16.17
N THR A 87 -4.90 35.78 17.17
CA THR A 87 -4.50 36.43 18.42
C THR A 87 -3.60 35.50 19.23
N ARG A 88 -2.35 35.93 19.43
CA ARG A 88 -1.37 35.39 20.36
C ARG A 88 -1.91 35.44 21.79
N GLN A 89 -2.26 34.29 22.37
CA GLN A 89 -2.69 34.20 23.76
C GLN A 89 -1.46 34.26 24.68
N ALA A 90 -1.39 35.33 25.48
CA ALA A 90 -0.34 35.58 26.45
C ALA A 90 -0.58 34.78 27.75
N ALA A 91 0.52 34.38 28.38
CA ALA A 91 0.59 33.76 29.69
C ALA A 91 0.03 34.67 30.81
N PRO A 92 -0.62 34.12 31.85
CA PRO A 92 -0.81 34.84 33.10
C PRO A 92 0.33 34.56 34.07
N THR A 93 1.19 35.56 34.24
CA THR A 93 1.97 35.80 35.46
C THR A 93 1.01 36.34 36.52
N GLY A 94 0.93 35.72 37.68
CA GLY A 94 0.11 36.22 38.79
C GLY A 94 0.34 35.50 40.11
N ALA A 95 1.20 36.08 40.95
CA ALA A 95 1.25 35.92 42.40
C ALA A 95 1.75 37.25 43.00
N PRO A 96 1.53 37.58 44.28
CA PRO A 96 0.46 37.25 45.24
C PRO A 96 -0.19 38.54 45.81
N PRO A 97 -1.01 38.47 46.89
CA PRO A 97 -0.47 38.98 48.14
C PRO A 97 -0.84 38.17 49.40
N ALA A 98 -0.04 38.41 50.45
CA ALA A 98 -0.15 37.95 51.82
C ALA A 98 -1.47 38.41 52.50
N ASP A 99 -1.99 37.70 53.49
CA ASP A 99 -1.54 37.84 54.89
C ASP A 99 -2.47 37.12 55.90
N LEU A 100 -1.85 36.63 56.97
CA LEU A 100 -2.32 36.54 58.37
C LEU A 100 -3.47 35.59 58.79
N GLY A 101 -3.06 34.50 59.45
CA GLY A 101 -3.87 33.71 60.38
C GLY A 101 -3.01 32.82 61.30
N LEU A 102 -2.69 33.34 62.49
CA LEU A 102 -2.08 32.65 63.64
C LEU A 102 -3.10 31.68 64.27
N GLU A 103 -2.80 30.39 64.49
CA GLU A 103 -2.45 29.70 65.77
C GLU A 103 -3.12 28.29 65.74
N PRO A 104 -2.82 27.32 66.64
CA PRO A 104 -1.64 27.06 67.46
C PRO A 104 -1.07 25.62 67.24
N ALA A 105 0.02 25.33 67.94
CA ALA A 105 0.81 24.11 67.90
C ALA A 105 0.05 22.84 68.31
N ASP A 106 0.20 21.79 67.50
CA ASP A 106 -0.02 20.40 67.90
C ASP A 106 1.20 19.54 67.56
N GLU A 107 1.44 18.58 68.45
CA GLU A 107 2.58 17.67 68.62
C GLU A 107 3.31 17.13 67.36
N PRO A 108 4.65 16.97 67.41
CA PRO A 108 5.40 16.30 66.36
C PRO A 108 5.10 14.79 66.36
N THR A 109 4.29 14.35 65.40
CA THR A 109 4.25 12.95 65.00
C THR A 109 5.61 12.54 64.41
N PRO A 110 6.14 11.34 64.71
CA PRO A 110 7.37 10.87 64.09
C PRO A 110 7.12 10.64 62.60
N HIS A 111 7.62 11.57 61.78
CA HIS A 111 7.77 11.34 60.35
C HIS A 111 8.68 10.13 60.16
N VAL A 112 8.07 8.99 59.82
CA VAL A 112 8.77 7.89 59.16
C VAL A 112 9.27 8.45 57.85
N THR A 113 10.57 8.75 57.78
CA THR A 113 11.27 9.06 56.54
C THR A 113 10.96 7.93 55.56
N PRO A 114 10.27 8.19 54.43
CA PRO A 114 10.15 7.21 53.36
C PRO A 114 11.58 6.87 52.96
N GLY A 115 11.97 5.61 53.20
CA GLY A 115 13.30 5.12 52.85
C GLY A 115 13.59 5.54 51.42
N ALA A 116 14.75 6.19 51.23
CA ALA A 116 15.23 6.71 49.96
C ALA A 116 14.99 5.65 48.89
N GLY A 117 13.89 5.85 48.15
CA GLY A 117 13.56 5.02 47.01
C GLY A 117 14.73 5.16 46.07
N PHE A 118 15.41 4.04 45.80
CA PHE A 118 16.41 3.97 44.75
C PHE A 118 15.76 4.54 43.50
N ALA A 119 16.11 5.77 43.14
CA ALA A 119 15.76 6.31 41.84
C ALA A 119 16.32 5.29 40.84
N PRO A 120 15.48 4.68 39.97
CA PRO A 120 15.96 3.70 39.01
C PRO A 120 17.08 4.38 38.24
N THR A 121 18.29 3.82 38.33
CA THR A 121 19.43 4.35 37.58
C THR A 121 19.01 4.40 36.11
N PRO A 122 19.09 5.57 35.44
CA PRO A 122 18.71 5.66 34.04
C PRO A 122 19.56 4.66 33.26
N VAL A 123 18.90 3.62 32.73
CA VAL A 123 19.55 2.58 31.94
C VAL A 123 20.00 3.25 30.65
N LEU A 124 21.31 3.41 30.49
CA LEU A 124 21.89 3.93 29.26
C LEU A 124 21.52 2.97 28.12
N PRO A 125 21.11 3.47 26.93
CA PRO A 125 20.84 2.62 25.78
C PRO A 125 22.05 1.74 25.50
N GLN A 126 21.85 0.43 25.48
CA GLN A 126 22.91 -0.50 25.11
C GLN A 126 22.99 -0.53 23.58
N PRO A 127 24.14 -0.14 22.99
CA PRO A 127 24.39 -0.38 21.57
C PRO A 127 24.33 -1.89 21.31
N LEU A 128 23.76 -2.28 20.17
CA LEU A 128 23.75 -3.68 19.74
C LEU A 128 25.12 -4.02 19.14
N ASP A 129 25.78 -5.05 19.65
CA ASP A 129 27.13 -5.47 19.22
C ASP A 129 27.18 -5.91 17.75
N ASP A 130 26.06 -6.45 17.24
CA ASP A 130 25.78 -6.69 15.82
C ASP A 130 24.36 -6.18 15.54
N PRO A 131 24.16 -4.98 14.96
CA PRO A 131 22.83 -4.49 14.71
C PRO A 131 22.18 -5.41 13.66
N PRO A 132 21.07 -6.10 13.99
CA PRO A 132 20.32 -6.86 13.01
C PRO A 132 19.94 -5.91 11.89
N THR A 133 19.98 -6.37 10.66
CA THR A 133 19.91 -5.47 9.50
C THR A 133 18.50 -4.92 9.29
N LEU A 134 17.49 -5.65 9.72
CA LEU A 134 16.09 -5.30 9.55
C LEU A 134 15.27 -5.57 10.81
N LEU A 135 14.22 -4.78 10.96
CA LEU A 135 13.14 -4.97 11.93
C LEU A 135 11.84 -5.14 11.14
N GLU A 136 11.16 -6.26 11.31
CA GLU A 136 9.86 -6.57 10.70
C GLU A 136 8.74 -6.53 11.74
N VAL A 137 7.65 -5.85 11.42
CA VAL A 137 6.45 -5.79 12.24
C VAL A 137 5.64 -7.08 12.07
N THR A 138 5.38 -7.77 13.16
CA THR A 138 4.63 -9.05 13.15
C THR A 138 3.19 -8.93 13.65
N ALA A 139 2.89 -7.85 14.38
CA ALA A 139 1.55 -7.55 14.86
C ALA A 139 0.71 -6.88 13.77
N ASP A 140 -0.59 -7.20 13.69
CA ASP A 140 -1.53 -6.61 12.71
C ASP A 140 -1.50 -5.08 12.73
N ARG A 141 -1.34 -4.50 13.93
CA ARG A 141 -1.15 -3.08 14.16
C ARG A 141 -0.20 -2.85 15.35
N ALA A 142 0.82 -2.03 15.16
CA ALA A 142 1.74 -1.63 16.21
C ALA A 142 1.91 -0.11 16.24
N ASN A 143 1.93 0.45 17.45
CA ASN A 143 2.19 1.87 17.66
C ASN A 143 3.69 2.11 17.82
N VAL A 144 4.16 3.22 17.24
CA VAL A 144 5.51 3.73 17.41
C VAL A 144 5.44 4.94 18.33
N TYR A 145 6.29 4.97 19.35
CA TYR A 145 6.25 5.93 20.45
C TYR A 145 7.44 6.88 20.42
N ALA A 146 7.26 8.08 20.96
CA ALA A 146 8.33 9.07 21.14
C ALA A 146 9.40 8.64 22.17
N GLY A 147 9.11 7.66 23.02
CA GLY A 147 10.03 7.13 24.03
C GLY A 147 9.80 5.64 24.34
N PRO A 148 10.71 4.99 25.08
CA PRO A 148 10.64 3.56 25.39
C PRO A 148 9.58 3.25 26.46
N GLY A 149 8.31 3.28 26.08
CA GLY A 149 7.19 2.99 26.97
C GLY A 149 5.84 3.44 26.41
N SER A 150 4.77 2.79 26.85
CA SER A 150 3.40 3.11 26.45
C SER A 150 2.84 4.41 27.05
N HIS A 151 3.59 5.06 27.96
CA HIS A 151 3.23 6.35 28.55
C HIS A 151 3.72 7.55 27.72
N HIS A 152 4.53 7.30 26.70
CA HIS A 152 4.94 8.33 25.75
C HIS A 152 3.88 8.53 24.66
N ASP A 153 3.97 9.65 23.94
CA ASP A 153 3.06 9.91 22.84
C ASP A 153 3.30 8.94 21.68
N VAL A 154 2.21 8.50 21.06
CA VAL A 154 2.25 7.74 19.79
C VAL A 154 2.53 8.72 18.67
N ILE A 155 3.62 8.48 17.94
CA ILE A 155 4.06 9.34 16.83
C ILE A 155 3.70 8.76 15.46
N GLU A 156 3.53 7.44 15.36
CA GLU A 156 3.15 6.75 14.12
C GLU A 156 2.46 5.41 14.42
N THR A 157 1.71 4.88 13.45
CA THR A 157 1.16 3.51 13.49
C THR A 157 1.65 2.72 12.30
N VAL A 158 2.21 1.53 12.56
CA VAL A 158 2.71 0.59 11.54
C VAL A 158 1.88 -0.69 11.55
N THR A 159 1.93 -1.43 10.45
CA THR A 159 1.13 -2.63 10.21
C THR A 159 2.00 -3.86 9.97
N LYS A 160 1.40 -5.04 10.08
CA LYS A 160 2.11 -6.31 9.88
C LYS A 160 2.77 -6.38 8.51
N GLY A 161 4.04 -6.79 8.50
CA GLY A 161 4.87 -6.88 7.30
C GLY A 161 5.57 -5.58 6.92
N ASP A 162 5.35 -4.48 7.64
CA ASP A 162 6.17 -3.28 7.53
C ASP A 162 7.59 -3.57 8.03
N THR A 163 8.58 -3.00 7.35
CA THR A 163 9.98 -3.24 7.68
C THR A 163 10.80 -1.98 7.71
N PHE A 164 11.75 -1.95 8.64
CA PHE A 164 12.62 -0.81 8.88
C PHE A 164 14.07 -1.27 8.95
N PRO A 165 15.04 -0.36 8.72
CA PRO A 165 16.42 -0.63 9.09
C PRO A 165 16.51 -1.10 10.54
N GLY A 166 17.52 -1.91 10.81
CA GLY A 166 17.80 -2.47 12.12
C GLY A 166 17.62 -1.51 13.30
N PRO A 167 17.17 -2.00 14.47
CA PRO A 167 17.23 -1.23 15.70
C PRO A 167 18.64 -0.70 15.96
N LEU A 168 18.69 0.57 16.31
CA LEU A 168 19.90 1.28 16.71
C LEU A 168 20.17 1.12 18.21
N ALA A 169 19.12 0.85 19.01
CA ALA A 169 19.24 0.61 20.44
C ALA A 169 18.08 -0.25 20.98
N LEU A 170 18.32 -0.85 22.15
CA LEU A 170 17.32 -1.55 22.95
C LEU A 170 17.30 -0.96 24.37
N VAL A 171 16.13 -0.50 24.82
CA VAL A 171 15.93 0.02 26.18
C VAL A 171 14.64 -0.56 26.75
N ASN A 172 14.72 -1.23 27.89
CA ASN A 172 13.55 -1.74 28.62
C ASN A 172 12.57 -2.58 27.76
N GLY A 173 13.08 -3.35 26.80
CA GLY A 173 12.25 -4.14 25.88
C GLY A 173 11.65 -3.34 24.72
N TRP A 174 12.13 -2.13 24.46
CA TRP A 174 11.75 -1.30 23.33
C TRP A 174 12.93 -1.13 22.38
N TYR A 175 12.68 -1.37 21.10
CA TYR A 175 13.63 -1.12 20.03
C TYR A 175 13.50 0.32 19.56
N TYR A 176 14.62 1.02 19.51
CA TYR A 176 14.73 2.32 18.83
C TYR A 176 15.22 2.10 17.41
N PHE A 177 14.56 2.71 16.42
CA PHE A 177 14.93 2.55 15.02
C PHE A 177 14.69 3.85 14.23
N CYS A 178 15.44 3.98 13.14
CA CYS A 178 15.26 4.97 12.09
C CYS A 178 15.20 4.21 10.76
N CYS A 179 14.56 4.68 9.71
CA CYS A 179 13.77 5.89 9.60
C CYS A 179 12.40 5.49 9.06
N LEU A 180 11.35 5.94 9.73
CA LEU A 180 9.99 5.87 9.19
C LEU A 180 9.86 6.85 8.02
N ALA A 181 8.67 6.91 7.41
CA ALA A 181 8.36 7.96 6.45
C ALA A 181 8.70 9.35 7.03
N ASN A 182 9.32 10.21 6.22
CA ASN A 182 9.77 11.56 6.60
C ASN A 182 10.92 11.62 7.64
N GLU A 183 11.83 10.64 7.64
CA GLU A 183 13.03 10.63 8.51
C GLU A 183 12.72 10.55 10.02
N LEU A 184 11.48 10.18 10.37
CA LEU A 184 11.05 10.10 11.76
C LEU A 184 11.65 8.86 12.43
N SER A 185 12.13 9.01 13.66
CA SER A 185 12.68 7.92 14.48
C SER A 185 11.77 7.66 15.67
N GLY A 186 11.71 6.42 16.15
CA GLY A 186 10.79 6.07 17.22
C GLY A 186 11.09 4.75 17.92
N TRP A 187 10.23 4.43 18.88
CA TRP A 187 10.33 3.26 19.73
C TRP A 187 9.17 2.29 19.49
N ILE A 188 9.47 1.01 19.30
CA ILE A 188 8.49 -0.06 19.17
C ILE A 188 8.75 -1.18 20.18
N ALA A 189 7.69 -1.75 20.73
CA ALA A 189 7.81 -2.82 21.72
C ALA A 189 8.36 -4.09 21.07
N ARG A 190 9.40 -4.68 21.67
CA ARG A 190 10.06 -5.90 21.20
C ARG A 190 9.10 -7.06 20.85
N PRO A 191 8.03 -7.34 21.61
CA PRO A 191 7.13 -8.44 21.29
C PRO A 191 6.32 -8.28 19.99
N LEU A 192 6.29 -7.08 19.42
CA LEU A 192 5.51 -6.78 18.22
C LEU A 192 6.31 -6.95 16.93
N VAL A 193 7.62 -7.25 17.04
CA VAL A 193 8.56 -7.22 15.93
C VAL A 193 9.51 -8.42 15.97
N THR A 194 10.03 -8.79 14.80
CA THR A 194 11.11 -9.77 14.64
C THR A 194 12.31 -9.07 14.01
N LEU A 195 13.51 -9.44 14.46
CA LEU A 195 14.77 -8.92 13.92
C LEU A 195 15.30 -9.89 12.87
N LEU A 196 15.68 -9.37 11.71
CA LEU A 196 16.22 -10.15 10.59
C LEU A 196 17.63 -9.65 10.27
N ASN A 197 18.59 -10.56 10.11
CA ASN A 197 19.92 -10.22 9.59
C ASN A 197 19.86 -10.15 8.06
N THR A 198 20.74 -9.39 7.38
CA THR A 198 20.76 -9.27 5.88
C THR A 198 20.75 -10.64 5.20
N ASP A 199 21.41 -11.62 5.82
CA ASP A 199 21.48 -13.01 5.34
C ASP A 199 20.16 -13.78 5.50
N GLN A 200 19.19 -13.18 6.19
CA GLN A 200 17.83 -13.66 6.49
C GLN A 200 16.75 -12.68 6.03
N VAL A 201 17.11 -11.55 5.39
CA VAL A 201 16.13 -10.66 4.77
C VAL A 201 15.44 -11.48 3.66
N PRO A 202 14.12 -11.70 3.72
CA PRO A 202 13.39 -12.32 2.62
C PRO A 202 13.81 -11.60 1.34
N ALA A 203 14.27 -12.35 0.33
CA ALA A 203 14.77 -11.79 -0.93
C ALA A 203 13.87 -10.67 -1.52
N TRP A 204 12.57 -10.73 -1.18
CA TRP A 204 11.57 -9.69 -1.33
C TRP A 204 11.98 -8.27 -0.87
N GLN A 205 12.36 -8.07 0.39
CA GLN A 205 12.60 -6.73 0.94
C GLN A 205 13.87 -6.10 0.38
N ALA A 206 14.94 -6.89 0.24
CA ALA A 206 16.17 -6.43 -0.41
C ALA A 206 15.93 -6.07 -1.89
N ALA A 207 15.08 -6.83 -2.59
CA ALA A 207 14.66 -6.49 -3.94
C ALA A 207 13.83 -5.19 -3.97
N ARG A 208 12.90 -5.00 -3.02
CA ARG A 208 12.03 -3.83 -2.95
C ARG A 208 12.81 -2.54 -2.66
N SER A 209 13.73 -2.55 -1.68
CA SER A 209 14.52 -1.37 -1.34
C SER A 209 15.48 -0.94 -2.46
N ALA A 210 15.84 -1.87 -3.35
CA ALA A 210 16.67 -1.59 -4.52
C ALA A 210 15.87 -1.25 -5.78
N ALA A 211 14.53 -1.29 -5.72
CA ALA A 211 13.65 -1.05 -6.85
C ALA A 211 13.10 0.39 -6.83
N VAL A 212 12.83 0.92 -8.02
CA VAL A 212 12.12 2.20 -8.18
C VAL A 212 10.62 1.93 -8.09
N GLU A 213 9.93 2.61 -7.19
CA GLU A 213 8.46 2.59 -7.15
C GLU A 213 7.92 3.43 -8.30
N LEU A 214 7.06 2.82 -9.14
CA LEU A 214 6.57 3.43 -10.38
C LEU A 214 5.10 3.11 -10.61
N GLU A 215 4.40 4.07 -11.20
CA GLU A 215 3.11 3.80 -11.82
C GLU A 215 3.28 3.12 -13.19
N LEU A 216 2.34 2.26 -13.58
CA LEU A 216 2.45 1.52 -14.83
C LEU A 216 2.38 2.43 -16.07
N ASP A 217 1.56 3.49 -16.07
CA ASP A 217 1.52 4.47 -17.17
C ASP A 217 2.91 5.10 -17.38
N THR A 218 3.64 5.36 -16.28
CA THR A 218 5.02 5.85 -16.36
C THR A 218 5.93 4.80 -17.02
N LEU A 219 5.80 3.53 -16.64
CA LEU A 219 6.59 2.47 -17.26
C LEU A 219 6.24 2.29 -18.75
N LEU A 220 4.97 2.35 -19.12
CA LEU A 220 4.53 2.23 -20.52
C LEU A 220 5.04 3.38 -21.38
N ARG A 221 4.95 4.61 -20.86
CA ARG A 221 5.33 5.83 -21.57
C ARG A 221 6.85 5.98 -21.69
N TYR A 222 7.59 5.53 -20.68
CA TYR A 222 9.04 5.74 -20.56
C TYR A 222 9.81 4.43 -20.44
N ASN A 223 9.34 3.35 -21.08
CA ASN A 223 9.92 2.01 -20.94
C ASN A 223 11.45 2.00 -21.14
N ASP A 224 11.94 2.73 -22.14
CA ASP A 224 13.36 2.78 -22.49
C ASP A 224 14.21 3.38 -21.36
N ASP A 225 13.66 4.31 -20.57
CA ASP A 225 14.34 4.91 -19.40
C ASP A 225 14.47 3.91 -18.24
N TYR A 226 13.68 2.84 -18.25
CA TYR A 226 13.64 1.81 -17.21
C TYR A 226 14.23 0.47 -17.64
N LEU A 227 14.69 0.33 -18.88
CA LEU A 227 15.28 -0.91 -19.38
C LEU A 227 16.43 -1.39 -18.48
N GLY A 228 16.34 -2.63 -18.00
CA GLY A 228 17.30 -3.24 -17.08
C GLY A 228 17.19 -2.80 -15.62
N LYS A 229 16.35 -1.80 -15.28
CA LYS A 229 16.12 -1.36 -13.90
C LYS A 229 15.14 -2.29 -13.19
N LYS A 230 15.26 -2.35 -11.87
CA LYS A 230 14.28 -2.99 -10.99
C LYS A 230 13.18 -2.00 -10.64
N VAL A 231 11.95 -2.43 -10.77
CA VAL A 231 10.74 -1.65 -10.53
C VAL A 231 9.85 -2.39 -9.55
N TYR A 232 9.15 -1.63 -8.70
CA TYR A 232 8.24 -2.15 -7.69
C TYR A 232 6.81 -1.73 -7.98
N PHE A 233 5.89 -2.68 -7.86
CA PHE A 233 4.45 -2.47 -7.99
C PHE A 233 3.71 -3.06 -6.80
N SER A 234 2.70 -2.33 -6.31
CA SER A 234 1.89 -2.71 -5.16
C SER A 234 0.41 -2.87 -5.50
N GLY A 235 -0.26 -3.77 -4.78
CA GLY A 235 -1.71 -3.92 -4.80
C GLY A 235 -2.29 -4.42 -6.13
N VAL A 236 -1.47 -5.07 -6.95
CA VAL A 236 -1.82 -5.50 -8.31
C VAL A 236 -2.68 -6.75 -8.26
N GLN A 237 -3.77 -6.79 -9.04
CA GLN A 237 -4.64 -7.96 -9.09
C GLN A 237 -4.21 -8.91 -10.20
N VAL A 238 -4.12 -10.21 -9.88
CA VAL A 238 -3.85 -11.25 -10.86
C VAL A 238 -5.13 -11.56 -11.62
N LEU A 239 -5.13 -11.36 -12.93
CA LEU A 239 -6.25 -11.71 -13.78
C LEU A 239 -6.20 -13.18 -14.19
N GLN A 240 -5.01 -13.68 -14.52
CA GLN A 240 -4.79 -15.06 -14.92
C GLN A 240 -3.41 -15.53 -14.47
N ALA A 241 -3.34 -16.76 -13.96
CA ALA A 241 -2.09 -17.43 -13.62
C ALA A 241 -1.85 -18.58 -14.62
N MET A 242 -0.65 -18.62 -15.18
CA MET A 242 -0.13 -19.68 -16.04
C MET A 242 1.15 -20.26 -15.41
N ASP A 243 1.66 -21.35 -15.95
CA ASP A 243 2.82 -22.06 -15.36
C ASP A 243 4.06 -21.16 -15.18
N SER A 244 4.33 -20.24 -16.11
CA SER A 244 5.51 -19.36 -16.08
C SER A 244 5.20 -17.87 -16.28
N ALA A 245 3.91 -17.51 -16.32
CA ALA A 245 3.48 -16.15 -16.57
C ALA A 245 2.22 -15.78 -15.77
N LEU A 246 2.16 -14.54 -15.28
CA LEU A 246 0.93 -13.96 -14.73
C LEU A 246 0.46 -12.85 -15.66
N LEU A 247 -0.83 -12.87 -15.98
CA LEU A 247 -1.51 -11.70 -16.51
C LEU A 247 -2.04 -10.91 -15.33
N ILE A 248 -1.57 -9.69 -15.19
CA ILE A 248 -1.99 -8.80 -14.12
C ILE A 248 -2.86 -7.66 -14.65
N VAL A 249 -3.71 -7.16 -13.75
CA VAL A 249 -4.55 -5.98 -13.94
C VAL A 249 -4.09 -4.92 -12.96
N ILE A 250 -3.72 -3.78 -13.51
CA ILE A 250 -3.31 -2.61 -12.76
C ILE A 250 -4.41 -1.55 -12.94
N PRO A 251 -5.07 -1.13 -11.86
CA PRO A 251 -6.07 -0.06 -11.92
C PRO A 251 -5.36 1.26 -12.25
N ALA A 252 -5.90 1.99 -13.21
CA ALA A 252 -5.49 3.36 -13.56
C ALA A 252 -6.73 4.27 -13.56
N ASP A 253 -6.53 5.59 -13.66
CA ASP A 253 -7.60 6.59 -13.57
C ASP A 253 -8.63 6.46 -14.71
N GLY A 254 -9.68 5.66 -14.46
CA GLY A 254 -10.79 5.45 -15.39
C GLY A 254 -10.57 4.35 -16.43
N TRP A 255 -9.46 3.62 -16.39
CA TRP A 255 -9.16 2.47 -17.25
C TRP A 255 -8.38 1.38 -16.53
N VAL A 256 -8.28 0.22 -17.18
CA VAL A 256 -7.54 -0.93 -16.68
C VAL A 256 -6.41 -1.22 -17.65
N GLU A 257 -5.20 -1.29 -17.12
CA GLU A 257 -4.02 -1.70 -17.87
C GLU A 257 -3.64 -3.14 -17.49
N SER A 258 -3.01 -3.84 -18.44
CA SER A 258 -2.58 -5.22 -18.24
C SER A 258 -1.15 -5.41 -18.67
N ALA A 259 -0.39 -6.19 -17.91
CA ALA A 259 0.98 -6.56 -18.22
C ALA A 259 1.20 -8.06 -18.00
N TRP A 260 2.21 -8.62 -18.67
CA TRP A 260 2.69 -9.96 -18.41
C TRP A 260 3.87 -9.91 -17.44
N LEU A 261 3.77 -10.71 -16.39
CA LEU A 261 4.87 -10.99 -15.48
C LEU A 261 5.43 -12.36 -15.80
N LEU A 262 6.66 -12.40 -16.30
CA LEU A 262 7.40 -13.66 -16.41
C LEU A 262 7.99 -13.99 -15.05
N TYR A 263 7.76 -15.21 -14.57
CA TYR A 263 8.30 -15.66 -13.30
C TYR A 263 8.87 -17.08 -13.43
N GLU A 264 9.91 -17.36 -12.66
CA GLU A 264 10.49 -18.71 -12.60
C GLU A 264 9.71 -19.57 -11.58
N ASN A 265 9.52 -20.85 -11.91
CA ASN A 265 8.64 -21.87 -11.29
C ASN A 265 8.73 -22.09 -9.75
N SER A 266 9.39 -21.21 -9.00
CA SER A 266 9.56 -21.27 -7.55
C SER A 266 8.73 -20.25 -6.77
N THR A 267 7.82 -19.51 -7.41
CA THR A 267 6.95 -18.55 -6.72
C THR A 267 5.83 -19.26 -5.94
N PRO A 268 5.28 -18.62 -4.89
CA PRO A 268 4.08 -19.13 -4.20
C PRO A 268 2.96 -19.40 -5.21
N ARG A 269 2.06 -20.36 -4.92
CA ARG A 269 0.88 -20.62 -5.78
C ARG A 269 0.04 -19.36 -5.86
N VAL A 270 0.22 -18.58 -6.92
CA VAL A 270 -0.59 -17.41 -7.25
C VAL A 270 -1.82 -17.87 -8.00
N LEU A 271 -3.00 -17.46 -7.54
CA LEU A 271 -4.29 -17.76 -8.14
C LEU A 271 -4.86 -16.51 -8.82
N ALA A 272 -5.83 -16.73 -9.71
CA ALA A 272 -6.62 -15.63 -10.25
C ALA A 272 -7.36 -14.92 -9.10
N ARG A 273 -7.40 -13.58 -9.17
CA ARG A 273 -7.94 -12.62 -8.20
C ARG A 273 -7.08 -12.33 -6.97
N ASP A 274 -5.98 -13.05 -6.79
CA ASP A 274 -5.02 -12.71 -5.74
C ASP A 274 -4.50 -11.28 -5.95
N ARG A 275 -4.27 -10.58 -4.84
CA ARG A 275 -3.51 -9.33 -4.85
C ARG A 275 -2.06 -9.65 -4.58
N ILE A 276 -1.17 -9.04 -5.35
CA ILE A 276 0.26 -9.23 -5.23
C ILE A 276 0.99 -7.90 -5.16
N GLU A 277 2.12 -7.95 -4.50
CA GLU A 277 3.20 -7.01 -4.65
C GLU A 277 4.35 -7.74 -5.35
N PHE A 278 5.03 -7.07 -6.28
CA PHE A 278 6.18 -7.67 -6.94
C PHE A 278 7.27 -6.65 -7.24
N VAL A 279 8.50 -7.15 -7.35
CA VAL A 279 9.66 -6.46 -7.86
C VAL A 279 10.04 -7.17 -9.14
N ALA A 280 10.13 -6.43 -10.23
CA ALA A 280 10.51 -6.97 -11.53
C ALA A 280 11.64 -6.18 -12.17
N GLN A 281 12.43 -6.83 -12.99
CA GLN A 281 13.36 -6.17 -13.90
C GLN A 281 12.66 -5.93 -15.24
N VAL A 282 12.82 -4.72 -15.78
CA VAL A 282 12.24 -4.35 -17.08
C VAL A 282 13.12 -4.92 -18.18
N GLU A 283 12.57 -5.81 -19.01
CA GLU A 283 13.31 -6.46 -20.11
C GLU A 283 13.06 -5.80 -21.46
N GLY A 284 12.04 -4.95 -21.56
CA GLY A 284 11.71 -4.21 -22.78
C GLY A 284 10.22 -4.21 -23.05
N LEU A 285 9.86 -4.01 -24.32
CA LEU A 285 8.48 -4.07 -24.78
C LEU A 285 8.23 -5.35 -25.57
N HIS A 286 7.11 -5.99 -25.28
CA HIS A 286 6.59 -7.09 -26.07
C HIS A 286 5.44 -6.58 -26.95
N ARG A 287 5.52 -6.87 -28.24
CA ARG A 287 4.48 -6.54 -29.22
C ARG A 287 3.66 -7.79 -29.52
N LEU A 288 2.36 -7.68 -29.27
CA LEU A 288 1.38 -8.73 -29.54
C LEU A 288 0.51 -8.30 -30.70
N ASP A 289 0.61 -9.01 -31.81
CA ASP A 289 -0.32 -8.84 -32.92
C ASP A 289 -1.61 -9.61 -32.60
N THR A 290 -2.71 -8.89 -32.51
CA THR A 290 -4.02 -9.45 -32.22
C THR A 290 -4.64 -10.07 -33.47
N THR A 291 -5.59 -10.99 -33.29
CA THR A 291 -6.36 -11.58 -34.40
C THR A 291 -7.14 -10.55 -35.22
N PHE A 292 -7.34 -9.34 -34.69
CA PHE A 292 -8.00 -8.23 -35.37
C PHE A 292 -7.02 -7.31 -36.12
N GLY A 293 -5.74 -7.67 -36.22
CA GLY A 293 -4.71 -6.87 -36.89
C GLY A 293 -4.28 -5.63 -36.12
N VAL A 294 -4.74 -5.47 -34.87
CA VAL A 294 -4.26 -4.43 -33.96
C VAL A 294 -3.00 -4.95 -33.26
N ALA A 295 -1.94 -4.16 -33.21
CA ALA A 295 -0.78 -4.47 -32.39
C ALA A 295 -0.93 -3.83 -31.01
N VAL A 296 -0.74 -4.61 -29.95
CA VAL A 296 -0.70 -4.14 -28.57
C VAL A 296 0.73 -4.25 -28.06
N THR A 297 1.27 -3.16 -27.54
CA THR A 297 2.60 -3.14 -26.94
C THR A 297 2.47 -3.08 -25.43
N MET A 298 3.23 -3.92 -24.73
CA MET A 298 3.20 -3.99 -23.27
C MET A 298 4.59 -4.26 -22.70
N PRO A 299 4.86 -3.90 -21.44
CA PRO A 299 6.19 -4.10 -20.86
C PRO A 299 6.38 -5.57 -20.54
N LEU A 300 7.57 -6.07 -20.85
CA LEU A 300 8.03 -7.39 -20.47
C LEU A 300 8.78 -7.27 -19.14
N LEU A 301 8.23 -7.91 -18.11
CA LEU A 301 8.73 -7.82 -16.75
C LEU A 301 9.21 -9.19 -16.28
N ARG A 302 10.49 -9.32 -15.89
CA ARG A 302 11.03 -10.50 -15.22
C ARG A 302 10.90 -10.32 -13.71
N VAL A 303 10.05 -11.11 -13.07
CA VAL A 303 9.85 -11.08 -11.61
C VAL A 303 11.13 -11.52 -10.90
N VAL A 304 11.64 -10.64 -10.05
CA VAL A 304 12.79 -10.88 -9.15
C VAL A 304 12.29 -11.38 -7.80
N ALA A 305 11.20 -10.80 -7.31
CA ALA A 305 10.56 -11.21 -6.07
C ALA A 305 9.07 -10.88 -6.12
N LEU A 306 8.25 -11.67 -5.42
CA LEU A 306 6.80 -11.54 -5.39
C LEU A 306 6.26 -11.98 -4.03
N ARG A 307 5.23 -11.31 -3.54
CA ARG A 307 4.44 -11.76 -2.39
C ARG A 307 2.94 -11.52 -2.59
N LEU A 308 2.13 -12.32 -1.89
CA LEU A 308 0.69 -12.12 -1.79
C LEU A 308 0.37 -10.98 -0.81
N VAL A 309 -0.69 -10.25 -1.09
CA VAL A 309 -1.28 -9.22 -0.23
C VAL A 309 -2.69 -9.68 0.13
N GLU A 310 -3.01 -9.71 1.42
CA GLU A 310 -4.34 -10.07 1.93
C GLU A 310 -5.38 -8.96 1.70
#